data_AF-A0A947YTW9-F1
#
_entry.id   AF-A0A947YTW9-F1
#
_cell.length_a   1.000
_cell.length_b   1.000
_cell.length_c   1.000
_cell.angle_alpha   90.00
_cell.angle_beta   90.00
_cell.angle_gamma   90.00
#
_symmetry.space_group_name_H-M   'P 1'
#
loop_
_entity.id
_entity.type
_entity.pdbx_description
1 polymer ?
#
loop_
_entity_poly.entity_id
_entity_poly.type
_entity_poly.pdbx_seq_one_letter_code
_entity_poly.pdbx_strand_id
1 'polypeptide(L)'
;MQTTFQIKAYEQKLIGILRKLPPEHVFQVIDFARFIESRISRTSDDDLTDKDRSEEEIAAENARWDKLLATDKSQRLLEKMADEALADIQAGHARPMLFTKNGEIAPG
;
A
#
# COMPACT_ATOMS: atom_id res chain seq x y z
N MET A 1 23.17 30.99 -0.14
CA MET A 1 24.37 30.18 -0.52
C MET A 1 24.89 29.26 0.60
N GLN A 2 24.32 29.27 1.80
CA GLN A 2 24.87 28.52 2.95
C GLN A 2 24.39 27.06 3.03
N THR A 3 23.22 26.74 2.47
CA THR A 3 22.63 25.38 2.45
C THR A 3 23.32 24.43 1.48
N THR A 4 23.72 24.91 0.30
CA THR A 4 24.39 24.08 -0.73
C THR A 4 25.82 23.68 -0.35
N PHE A 5 26.52 24.52 0.41
CA PHE A 5 27.87 24.21 0.88
C PHE A 5 27.87 23.11 1.95
N GLN A 6 26.85 23.11 2.81
CA GLN A 6 26.67 22.08 3.84
C GLN A 6 26.34 20.72 3.21
N ILE A 7 25.49 20.67 2.19
CA ILE A 7 25.15 19.42 1.48
C ILE A 7 26.39 18.73 0.92
N LYS A 8 27.29 19.49 0.25
CA LYS A 8 28.54 18.94 -0.30
C LYS A 8 29.48 18.41 0.80
N ALA A 9 29.55 19.09 1.93
CA ALA A 9 30.37 18.65 3.06
C ALA A 9 29.81 17.35 3.71
N TYR A 10 28.49 17.23 3.83
CA TYR A 10 27.84 16.01 4.31
C TYR A 10 28.00 14.83 3.35
N GLU A 11 27.88 15.07 2.04
CA GLU A 11 28.11 14.06 1.01
C GLU A 11 29.53 13.49 1.07
N GLN A 12 30.54 14.37 1.14
CA GLN A 12 31.94 13.94 1.26
C GLN A 12 32.20 13.14 2.53
N LYS A 13 31.59 13.54 3.65
CA LYS A 13 31.69 12.82 4.92
C LYS A 13 31.05 11.43 4.83
N LEU A 14 29.90 11.31 4.18
CA LEU A 14 29.19 10.04 3.97
C LEU A 14 30.00 9.08 3.10
N ILE A 15 30.56 9.57 1.98
CA ILE A 15 31.44 8.78 1.10
C ILE A 15 32.68 8.31 1.88
N GLY A 16 33.27 9.18 2.71
CA GLY A 16 34.42 8.84 3.54
C GLY A 16 34.14 7.74 4.57
N ILE A 17 32.93 7.70 5.12
CA ILE A 17 32.48 6.65 6.05
C ILE A 17 32.25 5.34 5.30
N LEU A 18 31.53 5.39 4.17
CA LEU A 18 31.22 4.20 3.35
C LEU A 18 32.48 3.48 2.85
N ARG A 19 33.54 4.24 2.48
CA ARG A 19 34.82 3.65 2.02
C ARG A 19 35.60 2.89 3.10
N LYS A 20 35.33 3.17 4.37
CA LYS A 20 36.03 2.56 5.53
C LYS A 20 35.21 1.44 6.17
N LEU A 21 33.97 1.26 5.73
CA LEU A 21 33.08 0.26 6.31
C LEU A 21 33.45 -1.14 5.80
N PRO A 22 33.40 -2.16 6.67
CA PRO A 22 33.40 -3.55 6.22
C PRO A 22 32.20 -3.83 5.29
N PRO A 23 32.35 -4.69 4.27
CA PRO A 23 31.30 -4.99 3.29
C PRO A 23 29.96 -5.42 3.92
N GLU A 24 30.02 -6.11 5.06
CA GLU A 24 28.88 -6.64 5.80
C GLU A 24 27.96 -5.51 6.30
N HIS A 25 28.52 -4.34 6.60
CA HIS A 25 27.76 -3.20 7.09
C HIS A 25 27.28 -2.26 5.98
N VAL A 26 27.80 -2.40 4.75
CA VAL A 26 27.34 -1.60 3.59
C VAL A 26 25.87 -1.89 3.29
N PHE A 27 25.44 -3.15 3.39
CA PHE A 27 24.04 -3.54 3.22
C PHE A 27 23.11 -2.82 4.20
N GLN A 28 23.50 -2.69 5.46
CA GLN A 28 22.70 -2.00 6.49
C GLN A 28 22.51 -0.51 6.15
N VAL A 29 23.54 0.13 5.59
CA VAL A 29 23.44 1.54 5.16
C VAL A 29 22.52 1.70 3.96
N ILE A 30 22.58 0.78 3.00
CA ILE A 30 21.68 0.76 1.84
C ILE A 30 20.24 0.53 2.29
N ASP A 31 20.00 -0.42 3.19
CA ASP A 31 18.67 -0.71 3.72
C ASP A 31 18.10 0.48 4.48
N PHE A 32 18.92 1.16 5.27
CA PHE A 32 18.51 2.38 5.97
C PHE A 32 18.20 3.54 5.02
N ALA A 33 19.00 3.71 3.95
CA ALA A 33 18.73 4.72 2.93
C ALA A 33 17.40 4.44 2.21
N ARG A 34 17.15 3.19 1.82
CA ARG A 34 15.87 2.74 1.25
C ARG A 34 14.70 2.93 2.22
N PHE A 35 14.92 2.69 3.51
CA PHE A 35 13.90 2.94 4.53
C PHE A 35 13.52 4.43 4.58
N ILE A 36 14.51 5.34 4.60
CA ILE A 36 14.27 6.79 4.58
C ILE A 36 13.54 7.20 3.29
N GLU A 37 13.99 6.72 2.14
CA GLU A 37 13.33 6.94 0.85
C GLU A 37 11.86 6.51 0.91
N SER A 38 11.58 5.29 1.39
CA SER A 38 10.22 4.77 1.53
C SER A 38 9.35 5.56 2.50
N ARG A 39 9.93 6.23 3.50
CA ARG A 39 9.21 7.07 4.45
C ARG A 39 8.85 8.41 3.83
N ILE A 40 9.75 8.99 3.04
CA ILE A 40 9.48 10.23 2.29
C ILE A 40 8.39 9.96 1.25
N SER A 41 8.50 8.84 0.50
CA SER A 41 7.45 8.41 -0.42
C SER A 41 6.14 8.14 0.31
N ARG A 42 6.15 7.46 1.47
CA ARG A 42 4.93 7.22 2.27
C ARG A 42 4.29 8.46 2.87
N THR A 43 5.06 9.50 3.19
CA THR A 43 4.48 10.80 3.56
C THR A 43 3.87 11.54 2.38
N SER A 44 4.26 11.21 1.16
CA SER A 44 3.54 11.62 -0.06
C SER A 44 2.38 10.68 -0.39
N ASP A 45 2.39 9.44 0.12
CA ASP A 45 1.35 8.40 -0.02
C ASP A 45 0.28 8.45 1.09
N ASP A 46 0.38 9.40 2.04
CA ASP A 46 -0.77 9.86 2.85
C ASP A 46 -1.79 10.64 1.99
N ASP A 47 -1.58 10.62 0.67
CA ASP A 47 -2.47 11.01 -0.40
C ASP A 47 -3.17 9.79 -1.07
N LEU A 48 -3.27 8.66 -0.37
CA LEU A 48 -4.25 7.61 -0.68
C LEU A 48 -5.68 8.00 -0.23
N THR A 49 -5.90 9.28 0.05
CA THR A 49 -7.26 9.81 0.20
C THR A 49 -7.74 10.27 -1.15
N ASP A 50 -8.99 9.96 -1.53
CA ASP A 50 -9.70 10.50 -2.70
C ASP A 50 -9.74 12.04 -2.82
N LYS A 51 -8.97 12.78 -2.00
CA LYS A 51 -8.93 14.25 -1.93
C LYS A 51 -8.39 14.91 -3.20
N ASP A 52 -7.57 14.21 -3.97
CA ASP A 52 -7.00 14.71 -5.23
C ASP A 52 -7.75 14.23 -6.48
N ARG A 53 -8.76 13.36 -6.31
CA ARG A 53 -9.59 12.89 -7.42
C ARG A 53 -10.76 13.83 -7.62
N SER A 54 -11.02 14.20 -8.87
CA SER A 54 -12.22 14.98 -9.17
C SER A 54 -13.48 14.09 -9.06
N GLU A 55 -14.61 14.69 -8.69
CA GLU A 55 -15.91 13.99 -8.69
C GLU A 55 -16.22 13.37 -10.07
N GLU A 56 -15.77 14.01 -11.14
CA GLU A 56 -15.91 13.52 -12.52
C GLU A 56 -15.08 12.25 -12.76
N GLU A 57 -13.87 12.16 -12.20
CA GLU A 57 -13.02 10.97 -12.31
C GLU A 57 -13.64 9.78 -11.58
N ILE A 58 -14.15 10.01 -10.37
CA ILE A 58 -14.86 9.01 -9.58
C ILE A 58 -16.12 8.54 -10.31
N ALA A 59 -16.90 9.46 -10.88
CA ALA A 59 -18.11 9.14 -11.64
C ALA A 59 -17.79 8.32 -12.91
N ALA A 60 -16.75 8.70 -13.65
CA ALA A 60 -16.30 7.97 -14.84
C ALA A 60 -15.81 6.56 -14.48
N GLU A 61 -15.12 6.41 -13.35
CA GLU A 61 -14.71 5.11 -12.85
C GLU A 61 -15.91 4.24 -12.45
N ASN A 62 -16.84 4.78 -11.66
CA ASN A 62 -18.06 4.08 -11.28
C ASN A 62 -18.87 3.63 -12.50
N ALA A 63 -19.00 4.47 -13.54
CA ALA A 63 -19.67 4.09 -14.78
C ALA A 63 -18.98 2.92 -15.51
N ARG A 64 -17.64 2.82 -15.43
CA ARG A 64 -16.89 1.67 -15.97
C ARG A 64 -17.18 0.40 -15.16
N TRP A 65 -17.20 0.51 -13.84
CA TRP A 65 -17.56 -0.59 -12.95
C TRP A 65 -19.00 -1.06 -13.17
N ASP A 66 -19.96 -0.14 -13.24
CA ASP A 66 -21.37 -0.43 -13.50
C ASP A 66 -21.54 -1.18 -14.83
N LYS A 67 -20.87 -0.71 -15.88
CA LYS A 67 -20.90 -1.37 -17.19
C LYS A 67 -20.32 -2.79 -17.13
N LEU A 68 -19.21 -2.98 -16.42
CA LEU A 68 -18.60 -4.29 -16.26
C LEU A 68 -19.50 -5.22 -15.45
N LEU A 69 -20.09 -4.73 -14.36
CA LEU A 69 -20.96 -5.50 -13.48
C LEU A 69 -22.32 -5.81 -14.12
N ALA A 70 -22.79 -5.00 -15.07
CA ALA A 70 -24.02 -5.26 -15.80
C ALA A 70 -23.92 -6.37 -16.86
N THR A 71 -22.72 -6.90 -17.14
CA THR A 71 -22.58 -7.97 -18.14
C THR A 71 -23.07 -9.32 -17.62
N ASP A 72 -23.71 -10.12 -18.48
CA ASP A 72 -24.14 -11.48 -18.10
C ASP A 72 -22.98 -12.36 -17.60
N LYS A 73 -21.77 -12.14 -18.14
CA LYS A 73 -20.58 -12.89 -17.73
C LYS A 73 -20.18 -12.58 -16.29
N SER A 74 -20.19 -11.30 -15.90
CA SER A 74 -19.87 -10.92 -14.53
C SER A 74 -20.97 -11.34 -13.57
N GLN A 75 -22.25 -11.19 -13.94
CA GLN A 75 -23.37 -11.66 -13.12
C GLN A 75 -23.27 -13.16 -12.80
N ARG A 76 -23.10 -14.01 -13.82
CA ARG A 76 -22.93 -15.46 -13.61
C ARG A 76 -21.71 -15.82 -12.77
N LEU A 77 -20.62 -15.06 -12.91
CA LEU A 77 -19.42 -15.29 -12.11
C LEU A 77 -19.67 -14.92 -10.64
N LEU A 78 -20.33 -13.79 -10.38
CA LEU A 78 -20.68 -13.34 -9.03
C LEU A 78 -21.66 -14.30 -8.35
N GLU A 79 -22.68 -14.78 -9.08
CA GLU A 79 -23.60 -15.82 -8.60
C GLU A 79 -22.85 -17.07 -8.18
N LYS A 80 -21.93 -17.56 -9.03
CA LYS A 80 -21.10 -18.72 -8.71
C LYS A 80 -20.25 -18.51 -7.45
N MET A 81 -19.62 -17.34 -7.31
CA MET A 81 -18.82 -17.03 -6.11
C MET A 81 -19.70 -16.93 -4.85
N ALA A 82 -20.93 -16.43 -4.97
CA ALA A 82 -21.88 -16.38 -3.86
C ALA A 82 -22.29 -17.80 -3.42
N ASP A 83 -22.54 -18.70 -4.37
CA ASP A 83 -22.85 -20.10 -4.09
C ASP A 83 -21.66 -20.82 -3.42
N GLU A 84 -20.44 -20.59 -3.90
CA GLU A 84 -19.21 -21.14 -3.31
C GLU A 84 -19.00 -20.63 -1.88
N ALA A 85 -19.16 -19.33 -1.65
CA ALA A 85 -19.04 -18.74 -0.31
C ALA A 85 -20.10 -19.29 0.66
N LEU A 86 -21.33 -19.47 0.19
CA LEU A 86 -22.41 -20.06 0.99
C LEU A 86 -22.10 -21.53 1.33
N ALA A 87 -21.58 -22.30 0.37
CA ALA A 87 -21.17 -23.68 0.59
C ALA A 87 -20.05 -23.77 1.63
N ASP A 88 -19.05 -22.88 1.58
CA ASP A 88 -17.97 -22.83 2.57
C ASP A 88 -18.46 -22.46 3.97
N ILE A 89 -19.45 -21.55 4.07
CA ILE A 89 -20.09 -21.23 5.35
C ILE A 89 -20.84 -22.46 5.89
N GLN A 90 -21.61 -23.14 5.06
CA GLN A 90 -22.36 -24.35 5.45
C GLN A 90 -21.45 -25.51 5.83
N ALA A 91 -20.30 -25.64 5.16
CA ALA A 91 -19.26 -26.63 5.47
C ALA A 91 -18.44 -26.28 6.72
N GLY A 92 -18.62 -25.08 7.30
CA GLY A 92 -17.86 -24.63 8.47
C GLY A 92 -16.41 -24.23 8.15
N HIS A 93 -16.08 -23.98 6.89
CA HIS A 93 -14.77 -23.47 6.48
C HIS A 93 -14.63 -21.96 6.73
N ALA A 94 -15.76 -21.23 6.75
CA ALA A 94 -15.77 -19.81 7.07
C ALA A 94 -15.59 -19.58 8.59
N ARG A 95 -14.78 -18.57 8.94
CA ARG A 95 -14.61 -18.12 10.33
C ARG A 95 -15.33 -16.79 10.55
N PRO A 96 -16.01 -16.60 11.68
CA PRO A 96 -16.60 -15.31 12.02
C PRO A 96 -15.51 -14.25 12.14
N MET A 97 -15.86 -13.02 11.78
CA MET A 97 -15.02 -11.85 11.93
C MET A 97 -15.61 -10.97 13.04
N LEU A 98 -14.79 -10.56 14.00
CA LEU A 98 -15.19 -9.69 15.09
C LEU A 98 -14.52 -8.33 14.96
N PHE A 99 -15.25 -7.27 15.30
CA PHE A 99 -14.69 -5.94 15.49
C PHE A 99 -14.28 -5.76 16.95
N THR A 100 -13.02 -5.41 17.19
CA THR A 100 -12.54 -5.09 18.54
C THR A 100 -13.13 -3.76 19.01
N LYS A 101 -13.00 -3.47 20.30
CA LYS A 101 -13.41 -2.17 20.87
C LYS A 101 -12.69 -0.97 20.24
N ASN A 102 -11.55 -1.22 19.58
CA ASN A 102 -10.76 -0.21 18.88
C ASN A 102 -11.08 -0.15 17.38
N GLY A 103 -12.06 -0.93 16.89
CA GLY A 103 -12.44 -0.99 15.48
C GLY A 103 -11.57 -1.91 14.61
N GLU A 104 -10.65 -2.67 15.22
CA GLU A 104 -9.80 -3.62 14.47
C GLU A 104 -10.57 -4.89 14.13
N ILE A 105 -10.16 -5.55 13.05
CA ILE A 105 -10.73 -6.84 12.63
C ILE A 105 -9.95 -7.99 13.29
N ALA A 106 -10.64 -8.88 13.98
CA ALA A 106 -10.08 -10.09 14.60
C ALA A 106 -10.86 -11.35 14.17
N PRO A 107 -10.22 -12.53 14.12
CA PRO A 107 -10.96 -13.78 13.99
C PRO A 107 -11.84 -13.99 15.24
N GLY A 108 -13.09 -14.42 15.01
CA GLY A 108 -14.04 -14.76 16.06
C GLY A 108 -14.01 -16.21 16.51
#